data_AF-A0AAD7YW39-F1
#
_entry.id   AF-A0AAD7YW39-F1
#
_cell.length_a   1.000
_cell.length_b   1.000
_cell.length_c   1.000
_cell.angle_alpha   90.00
_cell.angle_beta   90.00
_cell.angle_gamma   90.00
#
_symmetry.space_group_name_H-M   'P 1'
#
loop_
_entity.id
_entity.type
_entity.pdbx_description
1 polymer ?
#
loop_
_entity_poly.entity_id
_entity_poly.type
_entity_poly.pdbx_seq_one_letter_code
_entity_poly.pdbx_strand_id
1 'polypeptide(L)'
;MSCSTSSCLTPSTGAAPQTFAAALQFFAASQCLLKHDTLPEADVLNFALFDFIIIGAGSAGSVLANRLTEVEDWNVLLIEAGDDPPIESDIPGLVGSLYNTKYDWQYLTVNDGVTDQGLINGSASWPRGKVLGGSSSINVMLYVQGNDEDFKNCNSCKWNKRKYKQSIRKANRKQKELKNIKKSVSNKDFDK
;
A
#
# COMPACT_ATOMS: atom_id res chain seq x y z
N MET A 1 -22.82 60.69 -11.14
CA MET A 1 -21.87 59.61 -10.76
C MET A 1 -22.08 58.47 -11.73
N SER A 2 -21.22 58.39 -12.74
CA SER A 2 -21.24 57.39 -13.82
C SER A 2 -20.58 56.09 -13.34
N CYS A 3 -21.31 54.98 -13.39
CA CYS A 3 -20.70 53.64 -13.34
C CYS A 3 -19.83 53.44 -14.58
N SER A 4 -18.51 53.48 -14.40
CA SER A 4 -17.59 52.97 -15.40
C SER A 4 -17.69 51.45 -15.45
N THR A 5 -17.96 50.97 -16.65
CA THR A 5 -17.97 49.58 -17.11
C THR A 5 -16.70 48.83 -16.69
N SER A 6 -16.82 47.87 -15.77
CA SER A 6 -15.81 46.82 -15.59
C SER A 6 -15.94 45.82 -16.74
N SER A 7 -15.07 45.95 -17.74
CA SER A 7 -14.91 45.00 -18.84
C SER A 7 -14.40 43.66 -18.31
N CYS A 8 -15.07 42.57 -18.69
CA CYS A 8 -14.56 41.21 -18.48
C CYS A 8 -13.44 40.88 -19.49
N LEU A 9 -12.42 40.20 -18.96
CA LEU A 9 -11.45 39.26 -19.55
C LEU A 9 -10.74 39.67 -20.86
N THR A 10 -9.46 39.99 -20.73
CA THR A 10 -8.49 39.85 -21.83
C THR A 10 -8.25 38.37 -22.14
N PRO A 11 -8.18 37.98 -23.42
CA PRO A 11 -7.70 36.64 -23.79
C PRO A 11 -6.25 36.51 -23.33
N SER A 12 -5.91 35.41 -22.65
CA SER A 12 -4.58 35.16 -22.08
C SER A 12 -3.56 34.82 -23.18
N THR A 13 -3.24 35.80 -24.04
CA THR A 13 -2.16 35.67 -25.03
C THR A 13 -0.87 36.19 -24.42
N GLY A 14 0.04 35.28 -24.09
CA GLY A 14 1.36 35.58 -23.54
C GLY A 14 2.12 34.28 -23.23
N ALA A 15 3.46 34.34 -23.17
CA ALA A 15 4.27 33.15 -22.94
C ALA A 15 3.93 32.43 -21.62
N ALA A 16 3.66 33.16 -20.54
CA ALA A 16 3.38 32.58 -19.22
C ALA A 16 2.04 31.81 -19.13
N PRO A 17 0.89 32.34 -19.60
CA PRO A 17 -0.34 31.55 -19.66
C PRO A 17 -0.23 30.32 -20.56
N GLN A 18 0.50 30.43 -21.67
CA GLN A 18 0.68 29.34 -22.62
C GLN A 18 1.60 28.25 -22.07
N THR A 19 2.68 28.61 -21.36
CA THR A 19 3.54 27.61 -20.68
C THR A 19 2.81 26.94 -19.53
N PHE A 20 1.99 27.67 -18.78
CA PHE A 20 1.15 27.09 -17.73
C PHE A 20 0.10 26.12 -18.29
N ALA A 21 -0.59 26.49 -19.37
CA ALA A 21 -1.54 25.63 -20.06
C ALA A 21 -0.86 24.39 -20.66
N ALA A 22 0.33 24.56 -21.26
CA ALA A 22 1.12 23.46 -21.79
C ALA A 22 1.61 22.52 -20.68
N ALA A 23 2.02 23.05 -19.53
CA ALA A 23 2.37 22.23 -18.36
C ALA A 23 1.16 21.45 -17.84
N LEU A 24 0.00 22.08 -17.72
CA LEU A 24 -1.25 21.40 -17.37
C LEU A 24 -1.62 20.29 -18.36
N GLN A 25 -1.53 20.55 -19.66
CA GLN A 25 -1.76 19.55 -20.71
C GLN A 25 -0.73 18.43 -20.64
N PHE A 26 0.54 18.73 -20.38
CA PHE A 26 1.58 17.73 -20.19
C PHE A 26 1.27 16.83 -19.00
N PHE A 27 0.92 17.39 -17.84
CA PHE A 27 0.55 16.59 -16.67
C PHE A 27 -0.72 15.78 -16.90
N ALA A 28 -1.75 16.36 -17.52
CA ALA A 28 -2.98 15.64 -17.87
C ALA A 28 -2.73 14.47 -18.85
N ALA A 29 -1.90 14.67 -19.87
CA ALA A 29 -1.51 13.62 -20.80
C ALA A 29 -0.60 12.56 -20.15
N SER A 30 0.24 12.96 -19.20
CA SER A 30 1.13 12.05 -18.48
C SER A 30 0.42 11.14 -17.47
N GLN A 31 -0.85 11.43 -17.12
CA GLN A 31 -1.64 10.55 -16.24
C GLN A 31 -1.78 9.13 -16.82
N CYS A 32 -1.81 8.97 -18.15
CA CYS A 32 -1.84 7.67 -18.80
C CYS A 32 -0.52 6.89 -18.68
N LEU A 33 0.62 7.59 -18.59
CA LEU A 33 1.94 6.98 -18.39
C LEU A 33 2.21 6.61 -16.93
N LEU A 34 1.52 7.28 -16.00
CA LEU A 34 1.63 7.05 -14.56
C LEU A 34 0.57 6.08 -14.03
N LYS A 35 -0.29 5.53 -14.90
CA LYS A 35 -1.31 4.59 -14.49
C LYS A 35 -0.63 3.30 -14.04
N HIS A 36 -0.73 2.99 -12.76
CA HIS A 36 -0.26 1.72 -12.20
C HIS A 36 -1.03 0.57 -12.86
N ASP A 37 -0.34 -0.54 -13.13
CA ASP A 37 -0.99 -1.77 -13.60
C ASP A 37 -2.00 -2.21 -12.54
N THR A 38 -3.29 -2.04 -12.86
CA THR A 38 -4.37 -2.54 -12.00
C THR A 38 -4.40 -4.05 -12.08
N LEU A 39 -4.43 -4.72 -10.93
CA LEU A 39 -4.53 -6.17 -10.94
C LEU A 39 -5.91 -6.57 -11.47
N PRO A 40 -5.99 -7.51 -12.43
CA PRO A 40 -7.28 -7.96 -12.93
C PRO A 40 -8.05 -8.62 -11.78
N GLU A 41 -9.27 -8.14 -11.54
CA GLU A 41 -10.17 -8.77 -10.59
C GLU A 41 -10.58 -10.15 -11.12
N ALA A 42 -10.56 -11.15 -10.24
CA ALA A 42 -10.93 -12.50 -10.63
C ALA A 42 -12.45 -12.58 -10.84
N ASP A 43 -12.87 -13.14 -11.97
CA ASP A 43 -14.28 -13.50 -12.20
C ASP A 43 -14.61 -14.76 -11.39
N VAL A 44 -15.18 -14.58 -10.20
CA VAL A 44 -15.53 -15.68 -9.29
C VAL A 44 -16.98 -16.06 -9.51
N LEU A 45 -17.19 -17.25 -10.08
CA LEU A 45 -18.53 -17.81 -10.26
C LEU A 45 -19.20 -18.09 -8.91
N ASN A 46 -20.52 -17.92 -8.87
CA ASN A 46 -21.32 -18.33 -7.71
C ASN A 46 -21.10 -19.81 -7.42
N PHE A 47 -20.87 -20.14 -6.14
CA PHE A 47 -20.58 -21.50 -5.66
C PHE A 47 -19.26 -22.12 -6.17
N ALA A 48 -18.31 -21.30 -6.65
CA ALA A 48 -16.95 -21.77 -6.91
C ALA A 48 -16.31 -22.37 -5.65
N LEU A 49 -15.55 -23.46 -5.84
CA LEU A 49 -14.85 -24.17 -4.78
C LEU A 49 -13.38 -23.77 -4.75
N PHE A 50 -12.87 -23.54 -3.54
CA PHE A 50 -11.47 -23.20 -3.28
C PHE A 50 -10.95 -24.07 -2.15
N ASP A 51 -9.68 -24.47 -2.24
CA ASP A 51 -9.00 -25.21 -1.17
C ASP A 51 -8.70 -24.29 0.01
N PHE A 52 -8.40 -23.03 -0.28
CA PHE A 52 -8.12 -22.01 0.73
C PHE A 52 -8.80 -20.69 0.37
N ILE A 53 -9.43 -20.07 1.36
CA ILE A 53 -9.95 -18.72 1.28
C ILE A 53 -9.20 -17.86 2.29
N ILE A 54 -8.51 -16.84 1.79
CA ILE A 54 -7.75 -15.88 2.59
C ILE A 54 -8.53 -14.58 2.62
N ILE A 55 -8.86 -14.13 3.83
CA ILE A 55 -9.57 -12.87 4.06
C ILE A 55 -8.53 -11.83 4.51
N GLY A 56 -8.34 -10.81 3.68
CA GLY A 56 -7.37 -9.74 3.84
C GLY A 56 -6.05 -10.03 3.12
N ALA A 57 -5.75 -9.23 2.09
CA ALA A 57 -4.48 -9.16 1.40
C ALA A 57 -3.48 -8.21 2.10
N GLY A 58 -3.45 -8.25 3.43
CA GLY A 58 -2.45 -7.53 4.22
C GLY A 58 -1.06 -8.19 4.15
N SER A 59 -0.10 -7.69 4.94
CA SER A 59 1.29 -8.18 4.92
C SER A 59 1.42 -9.71 5.10
N ALA A 60 0.60 -10.31 5.96
CA ALA A 60 0.59 -11.76 6.15
C ALA A 60 -0.21 -12.49 5.07
N GLY A 61 -1.39 -11.97 4.70
CA GLY A 61 -2.28 -12.58 3.72
C GLY A 61 -1.64 -12.69 2.34
N SER A 62 -0.97 -11.64 1.87
CA SER A 62 -0.27 -11.65 0.57
C SER A 62 0.90 -12.64 0.55
N VAL A 63 1.65 -12.75 1.65
CA VAL A 63 2.72 -13.75 1.78
C VAL A 63 2.15 -15.17 1.81
N LEU A 64 1.04 -15.38 2.52
CA LEU A 64 0.39 -16.68 2.60
C LEU A 64 -0.16 -17.11 1.24
N ALA A 65 -0.88 -16.21 0.55
CA ALA A 65 -1.41 -16.45 -0.79
C ALA A 65 -0.28 -16.87 -1.73
N ASN A 66 0.80 -16.07 -1.81
CA ASN A 66 1.98 -16.38 -2.63
C ASN A 66 2.57 -17.78 -2.35
N ARG A 67 2.52 -18.24 -1.09
CA ARG A 67 3.08 -19.54 -0.69
C ARG A 67 2.16 -20.70 -0.97
N LEU A 68 0.85 -20.53 -0.80
CA LEU A 68 -0.12 -21.58 -1.12
C LEU A 68 -0.19 -21.77 -2.63
N THR A 69 -0.15 -20.70 -3.41
CA THR A 69 -0.12 -20.77 -4.89
C THR A 69 1.20 -21.29 -5.47
N GLU A 70 2.24 -21.56 -4.66
CA GLU A 70 3.43 -22.30 -5.12
C GLU A 70 3.09 -23.79 -5.40
N VAL A 71 1.95 -24.29 -4.92
CA VAL A 71 1.43 -25.64 -5.21
C VAL A 71 0.36 -25.52 -6.29
N GLU A 72 0.63 -26.06 -7.47
CA GLU A 72 -0.23 -25.91 -8.67
C GLU A 72 -1.63 -26.54 -8.50
N ASP A 73 -1.75 -27.56 -7.65
CA ASP A 73 -3.02 -28.25 -7.41
C ASP A 73 -3.99 -27.49 -6.48
N TRP A 74 -3.53 -26.43 -5.82
CA TRP A 74 -4.34 -25.69 -4.85
C TRP A 74 -4.99 -24.45 -5.46
N ASN A 75 -6.32 -24.38 -5.35
CA ASN A 75 -7.10 -23.22 -5.71
C ASN A 75 -7.23 -22.29 -4.51
N VAL A 76 -6.67 -21.09 -4.61
CA VAL A 76 -6.61 -20.11 -3.52
C VAL A 76 -7.39 -18.87 -3.89
N LEU A 77 -8.41 -18.53 -3.09
CA LEU A 77 -9.12 -17.26 -3.19
C LEU A 77 -8.53 -16.27 -2.17
N LEU A 78 -8.17 -15.08 -2.64
CA LEU A 78 -7.75 -13.97 -1.80
C LEU A 78 -8.78 -12.83 -1.92
N ILE A 79 -9.33 -12.40 -0.79
CA ILE A 79 -10.33 -11.33 -0.72
C ILE A 79 -9.73 -10.15 0.03
N GLU A 80 -9.77 -8.95 -0.55
CA GLU A 80 -9.35 -7.70 0.10
C GLU A 80 -10.49 -6.68 0.02
N ALA A 81 -10.66 -5.90 1.09
CA ALA A 81 -11.74 -4.90 1.17
C ALA A 81 -11.35 -3.55 0.54
N GLY A 82 -10.06 -3.32 0.34
CA GLY A 82 -9.51 -2.13 -0.31
C GLY A 82 -9.12 -2.34 -1.78
N ASP A 83 -8.81 -1.23 -2.42
CA ASP A 83 -8.36 -1.19 -3.82
C ASP A 83 -6.86 -1.54 -3.97
N ASP A 84 -6.34 -1.45 -5.20
CA ASP A 84 -4.91 -1.40 -5.47
C ASP A 84 -4.22 -0.21 -4.75
N PRO A 85 -2.96 -0.37 -4.30
CA PRO A 85 -2.21 0.72 -3.69
C PRO A 85 -1.94 1.84 -4.68
N PRO A 86 -2.08 3.11 -4.25
CA PRO A 86 -1.77 4.24 -5.11
C PRO A 86 -0.26 4.48 -5.12
N ILE A 87 0.23 5.34 -6.02
CA ILE A 87 1.67 5.61 -6.17
C ILE A 87 2.33 6.18 -4.90
N GLU A 88 1.58 6.87 -4.06
CA GLU A 88 2.05 7.40 -2.79
C GLU A 88 2.47 6.28 -1.82
N SER A 89 1.93 5.06 -1.97
CA SER A 89 2.36 3.87 -1.25
C SER A 89 3.80 3.47 -1.55
N ASP A 90 4.29 3.75 -2.75
CA ASP A 90 5.64 3.39 -3.19
C ASP A 90 6.69 4.43 -2.78
N ILE A 91 6.25 5.64 -2.43
CA ILE A 91 7.13 6.77 -2.10
C ILE A 91 7.17 6.94 -0.58
N PRO A 92 8.27 6.57 0.12
CA PRO A 92 8.34 6.59 1.58
C PRO A 92 7.95 7.91 2.25
N GLY A 93 8.34 9.03 1.63
CA GLY A 93 8.06 10.37 2.16
C GLY A 93 6.59 10.77 2.10
N LEU A 94 5.76 10.04 1.35
CA LEU A 94 4.35 10.37 1.14
C LEU A 94 3.39 9.55 2.00
N VAL A 95 3.85 8.65 2.87
CA VAL A 95 2.95 7.84 3.71
C VAL A 95 1.91 8.65 4.49
N GLY A 96 2.24 9.87 4.92
CA GLY A 96 1.31 10.76 5.62
C GLY A 96 0.10 11.19 4.79
N SER A 97 0.20 11.19 3.45
CA SER A 97 -0.94 11.50 2.57
C SER A 97 -1.95 10.35 2.46
N LEU A 98 -1.59 9.15 2.93
CA LEU A 98 -2.45 7.96 2.88
C LEU A 98 -3.36 7.84 4.10
N TYR A 99 -3.02 8.49 5.21
CA TYR A 99 -3.81 8.46 6.44
C TYR A 99 -5.12 9.25 6.29
N ASN A 100 -6.20 8.76 6.93
CA ASN A 100 -7.54 9.36 6.82
C ASN A 100 -8.06 9.47 5.37
N THR A 101 -7.61 8.57 4.49
CA THR A 101 -8.12 8.45 3.11
C THR A 101 -8.89 7.14 2.94
N LYS A 102 -9.36 6.85 1.72
CA LYS A 102 -10.00 5.56 1.40
C LYS A 102 -9.08 4.34 1.55
N TYR A 103 -7.75 4.55 1.59
CA TYR A 103 -6.74 3.49 1.76
C TYR A 103 -6.46 3.18 3.24
N ASP A 104 -7.11 3.89 4.15
CA ASP A 104 -7.03 3.72 5.60
C ASP A 104 -8.40 3.26 6.13
N TRP A 105 -8.41 2.34 7.10
CA TRP A 105 -9.61 2.00 7.86
C TRP A 105 -10.04 3.10 8.82
N GLN A 106 -9.14 4.02 9.16
CA GLN A 106 -9.41 5.22 9.97
C GLN A 106 -9.95 4.89 11.37
N TYR A 107 -9.40 3.85 12.00
CA TYR A 107 -9.85 3.48 13.34
C TYR A 107 -9.54 4.58 14.35
N LEU A 108 -10.47 4.77 15.28
CA LEU A 108 -10.33 5.64 16.44
C LEU A 108 -10.44 4.78 17.70
N THR A 109 -9.58 5.04 18.68
CA THR A 109 -9.72 4.40 19.99
C THR A 109 -10.94 4.97 20.72
N VAL A 110 -11.53 4.15 21.59
CA VAL A 110 -12.55 4.64 22.52
C VAL A 110 -11.83 5.31 23.68
N ASN A 111 -12.34 6.46 24.13
CA ASN A 111 -11.85 7.10 25.33
C ASN A 111 -12.14 6.21 26.55
N ASP A 112 -11.08 5.72 27.19
CA ASP A 112 -11.13 4.85 28.38
C ASP A 112 -10.96 5.62 29.71
N GLY A 113 -10.78 6.94 29.65
CA GLY A 113 -10.52 7.81 30.80
C GLY A 113 -9.12 7.73 31.38
N VAL A 114 -8.19 6.98 30.76
CA VAL A 114 -6.84 6.71 31.29
C VAL A 114 -5.76 7.04 30.26
N THR A 115 -5.86 6.49 29.06
CA THR A 115 -4.90 6.69 27.98
C THR A 115 -5.33 7.85 27.08
N ASP A 116 -4.39 8.45 26.34
CA ASP A 116 -4.69 9.46 25.31
C ASP A 116 -5.46 10.73 25.77
N GLN A 117 -5.53 11.01 27.08
CA GLN A 117 -6.31 12.14 27.64
C GLN A 117 -5.81 13.53 27.22
N GLY A 118 -4.60 13.62 26.64
CA GLY A 118 -4.07 14.84 26.03
C GLY A 118 -4.53 15.08 24.59
N LEU A 119 -5.24 14.11 23.98
CA LEU A 119 -5.77 14.20 22.62
C LEU A 119 -7.21 14.73 22.62
N ILE A 120 -7.65 15.25 21.47
CA ILE A 120 -9.04 15.68 21.28
C ILE A 120 -9.97 14.49 21.56
N ASN A 121 -10.96 14.70 22.42
CA ASN A 121 -11.92 13.69 22.88
C ASN A 121 -11.31 12.49 23.63
N GLY A 122 -10.02 12.54 24.01
CA GLY A 122 -9.33 11.41 24.63
C GLY A 122 -9.25 10.18 23.71
N SER A 123 -9.13 10.39 22.40
CA SER A 123 -9.15 9.35 21.37
C SER A 123 -7.97 9.50 20.43
N ALA A 124 -7.29 8.39 20.13
CA ALA A 124 -6.17 8.33 19.21
C ALA A 124 -6.58 7.76 17.84
N SER A 125 -5.99 8.30 16.77
CA SER A 125 -6.11 7.74 15.42
C SER A 125 -5.15 6.57 15.23
N TRP A 126 -5.68 5.46 14.73
CA TRP A 126 -4.98 4.20 14.51
C TRP A 126 -5.08 3.80 13.03
N PRO A 127 -4.21 4.36 12.17
CA PRO A 127 -4.26 4.08 10.74
C PRO A 127 -3.97 2.60 10.47
N ARG A 128 -4.81 1.95 9.65
CA ARG A 128 -4.65 0.57 9.19
C ARG A 128 -4.95 0.49 7.71
N GLY A 129 -4.09 -0.19 6.95
CA GLY A 129 -4.24 -0.22 5.50
C GLY A 129 -5.49 -0.99 5.07
N LYS A 130 -6.32 -0.34 4.27
CA LYS A 130 -7.47 -0.89 3.56
C LYS A 130 -7.17 -0.83 2.07
N VAL A 131 -6.27 -1.71 1.63
CA VAL A 131 -5.64 -1.69 0.30
C VAL A 131 -4.91 -3.01 0.10
N LEU A 132 -4.65 -3.45 -1.12
CA LEU A 132 -3.74 -4.59 -1.34
C LEU A 132 -2.36 -4.32 -0.74
N GLY A 133 -1.82 -5.30 -0.02
CA GLY A 133 -0.67 -5.18 0.88
C GLY A 133 -1.02 -4.68 2.28
N GLY A 134 -2.23 -4.17 2.50
CA GLY A 134 -2.75 -3.70 3.79
C GLY A 134 -1.84 -2.68 4.45
N SER A 135 -1.58 -2.83 5.75
CA SER A 135 -0.72 -1.91 6.48
C SER A 135 0.72 -1.84 5.96
N SER A 136 1.24 -2.81 5.20
CA SER A 136 2.57 -2.64 4.59
C SER A 136 2.61 -1.60 3.48
N SER A 137 1.48 -1.30 2.85
CA SER A 137 1.35 -0.29 1.78
C SER A 137 1.19 1.13 2.36
N ILE A 138 0.80 1.26 3.62
CA ILE A 138 0.69 2.56 4.31
C ILE A 138 1.66 2.67 5.50
N ASN A 139 2.80 1.98 5.45
CA ASN A 139 3.80 2.02 6.51
C ASN A 139 4.93 3.02 6.22
N VAL A 140 5.74 3.27 7.25
CA VAL A 140 6.94 4.12 7.20
C VAL A 140 8.21 3.37 6.74
N MET A 141 8.07 2.16 6.17
CA MET A 141 9.16 1.31 5.66
C MET A 141 10.29 0.96 6.65
N LEU A 142 10.01 0.99 7.94
CA LEU A 142 10.98 0.58 8.95
C LEU A 142 11.12 -0.95 9.00
N TYR A 143 12.35 -1.44 8.81
CA TYR A 143 12.68 -2.83 9.04
C TYR A 143 13.28 -3.01 10.44
N VAL A 144 12.50 -3.60 11.34
CA VAL A 144 12.90 -3.88 12.72
C VAL A 144 12.69 -5.36 13.02
N GLN A 145 13.67 -5.98 13.66
CA GLN A 145 13.57 -7.36 14.15
C GLN A 145 13.31 -7.33 15.66
N GLY A 146 12.40 -8.18 16.13
CA GLY A 146 12.17 -8.37 17.56
C GLY A 146 13.41 -8.93 18.27
N ASN A 147 13.52 -8.63 19.57
CA ASN A 147 14.56 -9.16 20.43
C ASN A 147 14.33 -10.66 20.65
N ASP A 148 15.41 -11.38 20.96
CA ASP A 148 15.36 -12.81 21.26
C ASP A 148 14.45 -13.13 22.45
N GLU A 149 14.31 -12.21 23.42
CA GLU A 149 13.44 -12.37 24.59
C GLU A 149 11.94 -12.36 24.22
N ASP A 150 11.55 -11.61 23.19
CA ASP A 150 10.15 -11.48 22.75
C ASP A 150 9.55 -12.84 22.33
N PHE A 151 10.42 -13.79 21.95
CA PHE A 151 10.05 -15.13 21.48
C PHE A 151 10.30 -16.25 22.49
N LYS A 152 10.61 -15.92 23.75
CA LYS A 152 10.84 -16.94 24.81
C LYS A 152 9.56 -17.35 25.55
N ASN A 153 8.64 -16.42 25.79
CA ASN A 153 7.60 -16.58 26.83
C ASN A 153 6.18 -16.79 26.29
N CYS A 154 6.02 -17.40 25.12
CA CYS A 154 4.69 -17.80 24.67
C CYS A 154 4.32 -19.20 25.18
N ASN A 155 3.74 -19.26 26.38
CA ASN A 155 3.44 -20.53 27.08
C ASN A 155 2.52 -21.48 26.31
N SER A 156 1.75 -20.98 25.33
CA SER A 156 0.81 -21.77 24.53
C SER A 156 1.27 -22.04 23.10
N CYS A 157 2.30 -21.37 22.58
CA CYS A 157 2.65 -21.48 21.18
C CYS A 157 3.95 -22.25 20.94
N LYS A 158 3.93 -23.14 19.93
CA LYS A 158 5.07 -23.95 19.47
C LYS A 158 6.21 -23.11 18.83
N TRP A 159 6.17 -21.79 19.00
CA TRP A 159 7.15 -20.83 18.48
C TRP A 159 8.32 -20.70 19.44
N ASN A 160 9.51 -20.55 18.89
CA ASN A 160 10.71 -20.26 19.65
C ASN A 160 11.68 -19.44 18.79
N LYS A 161 12.70 -18.86 19.43
CA LYS A 161 13.78 -18.10 18.80
C LYS A 161 14.35 -18.77 17.54
N ARG A 162 14.54 -20.10 17.56
CA ARG A 162 15.12 -20.83 16.42
C ARG A 162 14.20 -20.78 15.20
N LYS A 163 12.90 -21.07 15.39
CA LYS A 163 11.88 -21.02 14.31
C LYS A 163 11.68 -19.61 13.78
N TYR A 164 11.68 -18.62 14.66
CA TYR A 164 11.65 -17.21 14.27
C TYR A 164 12.84 -16.83 13.39
N LYS A 165 14.08 -17.07 13.85
CA LYS A 165 15.29 -16.77 13.06
C LYS A 165 15.33 -17.53 11.74
N GLN A 166 14.84 -18.76 11.69
CA GLN A 166 14.73 -19.52 10.44
C GLN A 166 13.78 -18.83 9.45
N SER A 167 12.63 -18.35 9.92
CA SER A 167 11.64 -17.64 9.10
C SER A 167 12.20 -16.31 8.56
N ILE A 168 12.88 -15.53 9.40
CA ILE A 168 13.56 -14.29 8.98
C ILE A 168 14.63 -14.56 7.92
N ARG A 169 15.45 -15.61 8.09
CA ARG A 169 16.44 -15.99 7.09
C ARG A 169 15.79 -16.36 5.75
N LYS A 170 14.68 -17.09 5.78
CA LYS A 170 13.92 -17.45 4.56
C LYS A 170 13.40 -16.19 3.86
N ALA A 171 12.81 -15.25 4.60
CA ALA A 171 12.33 -13.98 4.06
C ALA A 171 13.46 -13.16 3.42
N ASN A 172 14.58 -12.98 4.13
CA ASN A 172 15.75 -12.24 3.64
C ASN A 172 16.36 -12.88 2.39
N ARG A 173 16.35 -14.22 2.29
CA ARG A 173 16.82 -14.93 1.10
C ARG A 173 15.92 -14.63 -0.10
N LYS A 174 14.59 -14.75 0.04
CA LYS A 174 13.65 -14.43 -1.03
C LYS A 174 13.78 -12.97 -1.48
N GLN A 175 14.00 -12.04 -0.55
CA GLN A 175 14.24 -10.63 -0.89
C GLN A 175 15.50 -10.44 -1.75
N LYS A 176 16.59 -11.14 -1.43
CA LYS A 176 17.82 -11.12 -2.26
C LYS A 176 17.57 -11.69 -3.66
N GLU A 177 16.86 -12.81 -3.75
CA GLU A 177 16.50 -13.43 -5.02
C GLU A 177 15.68 -12.47 -5.90
N LEU A 178 14.66 -11.80 -5.34
CA LEU A 178 13.85 -10.81 -6.04
C LEU A 178 14.65 -9.59 -6.51
N LYS A 179 15.61 -9.10 -5.70
CA LYS A 179 16.51 -8.01 -6.09
C LYS A 179 17.38 -8.40 -7.29
N ASN A 180 17.89 -9.64 -7.30
CA ASN A 180 18.70 -10.15 -8.40
C ASN A 180 17.88 -10.26 -9.70
N ILE A 181 16.64 -10.77 -9.60
CA ILE A 181 15.73 -10.85 -10.75
C ILE A 181 15.45 -9.45 -11.31
N LYS A 182 15.06 -8.48 -10.47
CA LYS A 182 14.80 -7.09 -10.91
C LYS A 182 16.00 -6.47 -11.62
N LYS A 183 17.21 -6.67 -11.10
CA LYS A 183 18.46 -6.21 -11.73
C LYS A 183 18.68 -6.85 -13.11
N SER A 184 18.40 -8.15 -13.24
CA SER A 184 18.55 -8.87 -14.51
C SER A 184 17.52 -8.46 -15.57
N VAL A 185 16.29 -8.12 -15.16
CA VAL A 185 15.24 -7.61 -16.05
C VAL A 185 15.57 -6.21 -16.51
N SER A 186 15.89 -5.30 -15.57
CA SER A 186 16.27 -3.93 -15.88
C SER A 186 17.46 -3.86 -16.84
N ASN A 187 18.47 -4.71 -16.68
CA ASN A 187 19.62 -4.74 -17.60
C ASN A 187 19.25 -5.21 -19.02
N LYS A 188 18.22 -6.04 -19.19
CA LYS A 188 17.76 -6.49 -20.53
C LYS A 188 16.98 -5.41 -21.28
N ASP A 189 16.39 -4.46 -20.57
CA ASP A 189 15.62 -3.36 -21.16
C ASP A 189 16.53 -2.20 -21.65
N PHE A 190 17.82 -2.20 -21.31
CA PHE A 190 18.83 -1.24 -21.80
C PHE A 190 19.66 -1.77 -22.99
N ASP A 191 19.51 -3.05 -23.36
CA ASP A 191 20.24 -3.69 -24.47
C ASP A 191 19.39 -3.82 -25.76
N LYS A 192 18.30 -3.07 -25.89
CA LYS A 192 17.44 -2.99 -27.10
C LYS A 192 17.27 -1.56 -27.61
#